data_AF-A0A6B1GQ37-F1
#
_entry.id   AF-A0A6B1GQ37-F1
#
_cell.length_a   1.000
_cell.length_b   1.000
_cell.length_c   1.000
_cell.angle_alpha   90.00
_cell.angle_beta   90.00
_cell.angle_gamma   90.00
#
_symmetry.space_group_name_H-M   'P 1'
#
loop_
_entity.id
_entity.type
_entity.pdbx_description
1 polymer ?
#
loop_
_entity_poly.entity_id
_entity_poly.type
_entity_poly.pdbx_seq_one_letter_code
_entity_poly.pdbx_strand_id
1 'polypeptide(L)'
;MPEPNFISMLTELTSLNLLEAAGMVLVFVGVLFLGSVVVPGRRIKGPDMEGNTREYKLNGLALFLMTAFVIALVQSMGWFSLSVLYSQFAALFVAANVFAFLLATWLFFQATRIRETTTGFWRGYFVGVLSNPTWLGVDIKLFSYRPSLIGLALINA
;
A
#
# COMPACT_ATOMS: atom_id res chain seq x y z
N MET A 1 -29.78 -0.18 -4.03
CA MET A 1 -29.38 -0.67 -2.69
C MET A 1 -29.59 0.49 -1.72
N PRO A 2 -30.17 0.28 -0.53
CA PRO A 2 -30.25 1.36 0.47
C PRO A 2 -28.83 1.85 0.80
N GLU A 3 -28.64 3.16 0.92
CA GLU A 3 -27.34 3.69 1.33
C GLU A 3 -26.99 3.19 2.74
N PRO A 4 -25.77 2.69 2.97
CA PRO A 4 -25.34 2.29 4.30
C PRO A 4 -25.43 3.51 5.22
N ASN A 5 -26.17 3.37 6.32
CA ASN A 5 -26.25 4.43 7.31
C ASN A 5 -25.03 4.37 8.24
N PHE A 6 -24.67 5.47 8.88
CA PHE A 6 -23.48 5.56 9.72
C PHE A 6 -23.42 4.46 10.82
N ILE A 7 -24.58 4.04 11.32
CA ILE A 7 -24.69 3.00 12.34
C ILE A 7 -24.29 1.62 11.77
N SER A 8 -24.63 1.30 10.51
CA SER A 8 -24.20 0.04 9.89
C SER A 8 -22.68 -0.01 9.73
N MET A 9 -22.05 1.10 9.36
CA MET A 9 -20.59 1.19 9.26
C MET A 9 -19.89 0.99 10.62
N LEU A 10 -20.49 1.48 11.72
CA LEU A 10 -19.94 1.25 13.05
C LEU A 10 -20.09 -0.21 13.49
N THR A 11 -21.18 -0.89 13.09
CA THR A 11 -21.33 -2.33 13.36
C THR A 11 -20.33 -3.20 12.60
N GLU A 12 -19.73 -2.70 11.52
CA GLU A 12 -18.63 -3.38 10.82
C GLU A 12 -17.31 -3.36 11.61
N LEU A 13 -17.14 -2.46 12.60
CA LEU A 13 -15.92 -2.30 13.38
C LEU A 13 -15.83 -3.29 14.55
N THR A 14 -16.16 -4.56 14.30
CA THR A 14 -15.88 -5.63 15.26
C THR A 14 -14.40 -5.98 15.25
N SER A 15 -13.88 -6.53 16.36
CA SER A 15 -12.48 -6.96 16.44
C SER A 15 -12.14 -8.02 15.39
N LEU A 16 -13.08 -8.90 15.07
CA LEU A 16 -12.92 -9.93 14.03
C LEU A 16 -12.79 -9.29 12.64
N ASN A 17 -13.71 -8.41 12.26
CA ASN A 17 -13.66 -7.73 10.96
C ASN A 17 -12.41 -6.87 10.81
N LEU A 18 -11.97 -6.20 11.89
CA LEU A 18 -10.72 -5.43 11.89
C LEU A 18 -9.50 -6.33 11.69
N LEU A 19 -9.48 -7.52 12.31
CA LEU A 19 -8.40 -8.49 12.13
C LEU A 19 -8.37 -9.05 10.71
N GLU A 20 -9.53 -9.40 10.16
CA GLU A 20 -9.68 -9.84 8.78
C GLU A 20 -9.23 -8.76 7.80
N ALA A 21 -9.72 -7.53 7.95
CA ALA A 21 -9.33 -6.38 7.13
C ALA A 21 -7.83 -6.08 7.23
N ALA A 22 -7.23 -6.15 8.41
CA ALA A 22 -5.79 -6.02 8.60
C ALA A 22 -5.03 -7.13 7.85
N GLY A 23 -5.50 -8.37 7.93
CA GLY A 23 -4.97 -9.50 7.17
C GLY A 23 -5.04 -9.24 5.66
N MET A 24 -6.18 -8.78 5.15
CA MET A 24 -6.37 -8.45 3.72
C MET A 24 -5.41 -7.34 3.27
N VAL A 25 -5.28 -6.26 4.05
CA VAL A 25 -4.34 -5.16 3.74
C VAL A 25 -2.90 -5.67 3.73
N LEU A 26 -2.48 -6.45 4.72
CA LEU A 26 -1.13 -6.98 4.80
C LEU A 26 -0.81 -7.96 3.66
N VAL A 27 -1.75 -8.86 3.33
CA VAL A 27 -1.61 -9.79 2.21
C VAL A 27 -1.54 -9.01 0.90
N PHE A 28 -2.44 -8.06 0.68
CA PHE A 28 -2.47 -7.25 -0.54
C PHE A 28 -1.19 -6.45 -0.73
N VAL A 29 -0.79 -5.68 0.27
CA VAL A 29 0.46 -4.89 0.23
C VAL A 29 1.68 -5.80 0.12
N GLY A 30 1.71 -6.90 0.87
CA GLY A 30 2.82 -7.87 0.87
C GLY A 30 2.99 -8.57 -0.49
N VAL A 31 1.90 -9.03 -1.10
CA VAL A 31 1.92 -9.65 -2.44
C VAL A 31 2.38 -8.64 -3.49
N LEU A 32 1.89 -7.39 -3.44
CA LEU A 32 2.35 -6.35 -4.35
C LEU A 32 3.84 -6.02 -4.12
N PHE A 33 4.31 -6.01 -2.87
CA PHE A 33 5.71 -5.77 -2.56
C PHE A 33 6.60 -6.90 -3.12
N LEU A 34 6.24 -8.16 -2.86
CA LEU A 34 6.94 -9.32 -3.41
C LEU A 34 6.91 -9.32 -4.94
N GLY A 35 5.76 -9.02 -5.56
CA GLY A 35 5.65 -8.85 -7.00
C GLY A 35 6.54 -7.72 -7.53
N SER A 36 6.71 -6.64 -6.77
CA SER A 36 7.62 -5.55 -7.14
C SER A 36 9.08 -6.02 -7.23
N VAL A 37 9.49 -6.91 -6.31
CA VAL A 37 10.81 -7.54 -6.31
C VAL A 37 10.95 -8.54 -7.45
N VAL A 38 9.99 -9.44 -7.62
CA VAL A 38 10.11 -10.62 -8.51
C VAL A 38 9.79 -10.29 -9.97
N VAL A 39 8.71 -9.56 -10.26
CA VAL A 39 8.24 -9.31 -11.63
C VAL A 39 9.27 -8.49 -12.39
N PRO A 40 9.74 -8.90 -13.59
CA PRO A 40 10.70 -8.13 -14.37
C PRO A 40 10.13 -6.77 -14.77
N GLY A 41 11.00 -5.79 -14.99
CA GLY A 41 10.61 -4.42 -15.31
C GLY A 41 11.72 -3.65 -15.97
N ARG A 42 11.36 -2.59 -16.69
CA ARG A 42 12.33 -1.68 -17.29
C ARG A 42 13.06 -0.93 -16.19
N ARG A 43 14.38 -0.84 -16.27
CA ARG A 43 15.17 -0.02 -15.36
C ARG A 43 15.48 1.31 -16.03
N ILE A 44 15.11 2.41 -15.38
CA ILE A 44 15.28 3.77 -15.92
C ILE A 44 16.03 4.62 -14.90
N LYS A 45 17.01 5.38 -15.39
CA LYS A 45 17.72 6.38 -14.58
C LYS A 45 16.84 7.62 -14.41
N GLY A 46 16.65 8.05 -13.18
CA GLY A 46 15.89 9.26 -12.83
C GLY A 46 16.63 10.09 -11.78
N PRO A 47 16.30 11.39 -11.65
CA PRO A 47 16.86 12.24 -10.62
C PRO A 47 16.33 11.86 -9.23
N ASP A 48 17.23 11.86 -8.25
CA ASP A 48 16.95 11.90 -6.82
C ASP A 48 16.59 13.35 -6.41
N MET A 49 15.85 13.52 -5.32
CA MET A 49 15.65 14.79 -4.62
C MET A 49 16.97 15.49 -4.22
N GLU A 50 18.06 14.74 -4.07
CA GLU A 50 19.41 15.24 -3.79
C GLU A 50 20.21 15.58 -5.07
N GLY A 51 19.60 15.50 -6.26
CA GLY A 51 20.25 15.78 -7.54
C GLY A 51 21.12 14.64 -8.09
N ASN A 52 21.21 13.53 -7.36
CA ASN A 52 21.91 12.32 -7.80
C ASN A 52 21.09 11.57 -8.87
N THR A 53 21.74 10.74 -9.69
CA THR A 53 21.03 9.84 -10.63
C THR A 53 20.84 8.47 -9.99
N ARG A 54 19.58 8.02 -9.85
CA ARG A 54 19.23 6.68 -9.35
C ARG A 54 18.56 5.84 -10.42
N GLU A 55 18.73 4.53 -10.34
CA GLU A 55 18.06 3.57 -11.21
C GLU A 55 16.76 3.08 -10.56
N TYR A 56 15.64 3.24 -11.25
CA TYR A 56 14.31 2.81 -10.81
C TYR A 56 13.80 1.65 -11.64
N LYS A 57 13.34 0.58 -10.98
CA LYS A 57 12.66 -0.55 -11.63
C LYS A 57 11.18 -0.26 -11.81
N LEU A 58 10.77 -0.09 -13.07
CA LEU A 58 9.41 0.21 -13.48
C LEU A 58 8.71 -1.07 -13.97
N ASN A 59 7.92 -1.67 -13.08
CA ASN A 59 7.06 -2.83 -13.35
C ASN A 59 5.63 -2.62 -12.82
N GLY A 60 5.23 -1.37 -12.54
CA GLY A 60 3.90 -1.05 -11.99
C GLY A 60 2.73 -1.50 -12.88
N LEU A 61 2.80 -1.21 -14.19
CA LEU A 61 1.76 -1.63 -15.15
C LEU A 61 1.67 -3.15 -15.27
N ALA A 62 2.82 -3.84 -15.38
CA ALA A 62 2.84 -5.31 -15.44
C ALA A 62 2.21 -5.92 -14.17
N LEU A 63 2.56 -5.38 -13.00
CA LEU A 63 2.00 -5.81 -11.73
C LEU A 63 0.49 -5.57 -11.66
N PHE A 64 0.01 -4.40 -12.11
CA PHE A 64 -1.42 -4.10 -12.20
C PHE A 64 -2.17 -5.10 -13.07
N LEU A 65 -1.69 -5.35 -14.30
CA LEU A 65 -2.34 -6.29 -15.22
C LEU A 65 -2.35 -7.72 -14.66
N MET A 66 -1.26 -8.15 -14.02
CA MET A 66 -1.19 -9.45 -13.35
C MET A 66 -2.19 -9.53 -12.19
N THR A 67 -2.27 -8.50 -11.34
CA THR A 67 -3.22 -8.45 -10.22
C THR A 67 -4.66 -8.47 -10.73
N ALA A 68 -4.99 -7.66 -11.73
CA ALA A 68 -6.32 -7.62 -12.33
C ALA A 68 -6.70 -8.98 -12.94
N PHE A 69 -5.78 -9.63 -13.66
CA PHE A 69 -6.00 -10.94 -14.25
C PHE A 69 -6.24 -12.02 -13.18
N VAL A 70 -5.40 -12.06 -12.13
CA VAL A 70 -5.55 -13.01 -11.02
C VAL A 70 -6.89 -12.82 -10.33
N ILE A 71 -7.28 -11.58 -10.05
CA ILE A 71 -8.55 -11.29 -9.37
C ILE A 71 -9.74 -11.67 -10.25
N ALA A 72 -9.73 -11.34 -11.53
CA ALA A 72 -10.77 -11.75 -12.47
C ALA A 72 -10.90 -13.28 -12.55
N LEU A 73 -9.78 -14.00 -12.56
CA LEU A 73 -9.75 -15.45 -12.58
C LEU A 73 -10.34 -16.03 -11.28
N VAL A 74 -9.88 -15.58 -10.11
CA VAL A 74 -10.37 -16.04 -8.80
C VAL A 74 -11.87 -15.75 -8.64
N GLN A 75 -12.33 -14.60 -9.12
CA GLN A 75 -13.75 -14.24 -9.13
C GLN A 75 -14.56 -15.14 -10.09
N SER A 76 -14.05 -15.43 -11.29
CA SER A 76 -14.71 -16.34 -12.24
C SER A 76 -14.85 -17.77 -11.72
N MET A 77 -13.91 -18.20 -10.85
CA MET A 77 -13.95 -19.50 -10.18
C MET A 77 -14.84 -19.51 -8.92
N GLY A 78 -15.36 -18.36 -8.50
CA GLY A 78 -16.19 -18.23 -7.30
C GLY A 78 -15.42 -18.36 -5.98
N TRP A 79 -14.07 -18.30 -6.00
CA TRP A 79 -13.24 -18.47 -4.81
C TRP A 79 -13.18 -17.22 -3.94
N PHE A 80 -13.38 -16.04 -4.53
CA PHE A 80 -13.37 -14.76 -3.82
C PHE A 80 -14.36 -13.80 -4.47
N SER A 81 -15.08 -13.05 -3.64
CA SER A 81 -15.99 -12.00 -4.10
C SER A 81 -15.42 -10.62 -3.77
N LEU A 82 -15.31 -9.76 -4.79
CA LEU A 82 -14.94 -8.35 -4.60
C LEU A 82 -15.97 -7.58 -3.76
N SER A 83 -17.19 -8.09 -3.60
CA SER A 83 -18.19 -7.49 -2.72
C SER A 83 -17.70 -7.35 -1.27
N VAL A 84 -16.73 -8.17 -0.85
CA VAL A 84 -16.10 -8.06 0.48
C VAL A 84 -15.47 -6.70 0.71
N LEU A 85 -14.92 -6.07 -0.34
CA LEU A 85 -14.32 -4.73 -0.25
C LEU A 85 -15.34 -3.67 0.12
N TYR A 86 -16.58 -3.83 -0.34
CA TYR A 86 -17.69 -2.95 -0.01
C TYR A 86 -18.31 -3.28 1.35
N SER A 87 -18.47 -4.57 1.67
CA SER A 87 -19.10 -4.99 2.94
C SER A 87 -18.23 -4.79 4.17
N GLN A 88 -16.91 -4.69 4.01
CA GLN A 88 -15.96 -4.41 5.10
C GLN A 88 -15.23 -3.08 4.87
N PHE A 89 -15.82 -2.16 4.11
CA PHE A 89 -15.16 -0.92 3.70
C PHE A 89 -14.65 -0.11 4.90
N ALA A 90 -15.46 0.03 5.96
CA ALA A 90 -15.07 0.78 7.15
C ALA A 90 -13.87 0.13 7.87
N ALA A 91 -13.88 -1.20 8.01
CA ALA A 91 -12.79 -1.94 8.63
C ALA A 91 -11.50 -1.87 7.80
N LEU A 92 -11.59 -2.00 6.46
CA LEU A 92 -10.47 -1.84 5.54
C LEU A 92 -9.89 -0.43 5.57
N PHE A 93 -10.74 0.60 5.64
CA PHE A 93 -10.31 1.98 5.76
C PHE A 93 -9.49 2.21 7.05
N VAL A 94 -9.98 1.72 8.19
CA VAL A 94 -9.26 1.80 9.47
C VAL A 94 -7.94 1.03 9.39
N ALA A 95 -7.97 -0.22 8.90
CA ALA A 95 -6.79 -1.05 8.78
C ALA A 95 -5.70 -0.44 7.88
N ALA A 96 -6.09 0.13 6.73
CA ALA A 96 -5.17 0.79 5.81
C ALA A 96 -4.54 2.05 6.42
N ASN A 97 -5.29 2.84 7.18
CA ASN A 97 -4.76 4.01 7.87
C ASN A 97 -3.79 3.61 8.99
N VAL A 98 -4.15 2.62 9.81
CA VAL A 98 -3.25 2.09 10.85
C VAL A 98 -1.96 1.58 10.20
N PHE A 99 -2.04 0.83 9.10
CA PHE A 99 -0.88 0.40 8.35
C PHE A 99 -0.03 1.59 7.86
N ALA A 100 -0.64 2.63 7.30
CA ALA A 100 0.06 3.82 6.83
C ALA A 100 0.80 4.55 7.95
N PHE A 101 0.16 4.74 9.12
CA PHE A 101 0.81 5.34 10.29
C PHE A 101 1.94 4.47 10.83
N LEU A 102 1.79 3.15 10.85
CA LEU A 102 2.86 2.22 11.26
C LEU A 102 4.04 2.30 10.29
N LEU A 103 3.79 2.34 8.98
CA LEU A 103 4.82 2.50 7.96
C LEU A 103 5.54 3.85 8.08
N ALA A 104 4.82 4.94 8.26
CA ALA A 104 5.39 6.27 8.50
C ALA A 104 6.26 6.30 9.76
N THR A 105 5.77 5.68 10.84
CA THR A 105 6.51 5.52 12.10
C THR A 105 7.80 4.73 11.90
N TRP A 106 7.74 3.61 11.17
CA TRP A 106 8.91 2.81 10.84
C TRP A 106 9.94 3.61 10.02
N LEU A 107 9.49 4.36 8.99
CA LEU A 107 10.37 5.22 8.19
C LEU A 107 11.01 6.34 9.03
N PHE A 108 10.25 6.94 9.96
CA PHE A 108 10.77 7.94 10.87
C PHE A 108 11.88 7.38 11.79
N PHE A 109 11.67 6.19 12.36
CA PHE A 109 12.69 5.52 13.17
C PHE A 109 13.88 5.02 12.34
N GLN A 110 13.68 4.69 11.07
CA GLN A 110 14.79 4.37 10.17
C GLN A 110 15.67 5.60 9.94
N ALA A 111 15.07 6.78 9.78
CA ALA A 111 15.80 8.04 9.61
C ALA A 111 16.64 8.43 10.84
N THR A 112 16.09 8.25 12.05
CA THR A 112 16.82 8.54 13.29
C THR A 112 18.04 7.63 13.47
N ARG A 113 17.96 6.36 13.03
CA ARG A 113 19.09 5.42 13.06
C ARG A 113 20.23 5.82 12.13
N ILE A 114 19.91 6.39 10.97
CA ILE A 114 20.89 6.79 9.94
C ILE A 114 21.39 8.23 10.18
N ARG A 115 20.94 8.89 11.27
CA ARG A 115 21.31 10.26 11.68
C ARG A 115 21.01 11.34 10.63
N GLU A 116 20.03 11.14 9.76
CA GLU A 116 19.57 12.16 8.80
C GLU A 116 18.70 13.26 9.43
N THR A 117 18.48 13.25 10.76
CA THR A 117 17.50 14.12 11.41
C THR A 117 18.07 15.50 11.75
N THR A 118 18.09 16.41 10.78
CA THR A 118 18.24 17.87 11.03
C THR A 118 16.90 18.57 11.23
N THR A 119 15.78 17.90 10.95
CA THR A 119 14.42 18.45 11.08
C THR A 119 13.77 18.12 12.43
N GLY A 120 13.00 19.04 13.00
CA GLY A 120 12.25 18.81 14.25
C GLY A 120 11.28 17.62 14.18
N PHE A 121 11.01 16.98 15.32
CA PHE A 121 10.26 15.71 15.45
C PHE A 121 8.98 15.65 14.62
N TRP A 122 8.03 16.57 14.84
CA TRP A 122 6.74 16.57 14.15
C TRP A 122 6.87 16.76 12.64
N ARG A 123 7.76 17.65 12.21
CA ARG A 123 8.03 17.87 10.79
C ARG A 123 8.63 16.63 10.14
N GLY A 124 9.59 15.99 10.80
CA GLY A 124 10.22 14.77 10.32
C GLY A 124 9.24 13.60 10.21
N TYR A 125 8.29 13.48 11.13
CA TYR A 125 7.27 12.44 11.09
C TYR A 125 6.25 12.63 9.95
N PHE A 126 5.68 13.83 9.83
CA PHE A 126 4.61 14.10 8.86
C PHE A 126 5.11 14.33 7.43
N VAL A 127 6.24 15.03 7.26
CA VAL A 127 6.80 15.30 5.92
C VAL A 127 7.71 14.16 5.44
N GLY A 128 8.29 13.43 6.39
CA GLY A 128 9.34 12.46 6.13
C GLY A 128 10.72 13.10 6.17
N VAL A 129 11.70 12.33 6.67
CA VAL A 129 13.12 12.72 6.72
C VAL A 129 13.89 12.10 5.55
N LEU A 130 13.55 10.87 5.17
CA LEU A 130 14.26 10.12 4.13
C LEU A 130 13.85 10.59 2.73
N SER A 131 14.85 10.96 1.91
CA SER A 131 14.67 11.38 0.52
C SER A 131 14.21 10.24 -0.38
N ASN A 132 14.81 9.05 -0.30
CA ASN A 132 14.45 7.89 -1.13
C ASN A 132 14.67 6.59 -0.32
N PRO A 133 13.78 6.27 0.63
CA PRO A 133 13.85 5.04 1.39
C PRO A 133 13.72 3.84 0.45
N THR A 134 14.70 2.94 0.50
CA THR A 134 14.70 1.71 -0.29
C THR A 134 14.72 0.50 0.63
N TRP A 135 13.98 -0.55 0.25
CA TRP A 135 13.99 -1.82 0.95
C TRP A 135 14.01 -2.96 -0.06
N LEU A 136 15.00 -3.85 0.03
CA LEU A 136 15.19 -4.96 -0.91
C LEU A 136 15.23 -4.53 -2.39
N GLY A 137 15.83 -3.36 -2.67
CA GLY A 137 15.91 -2.80 -4.01
C GLY A 137 14.60 -2.18 -4.52
N VAL A 138 13.54 -2.15 -3.69
CA VAL A 138 12.29 -1.46 -3.98
C VAL A 138 12.32 -0.08 -3.33
N ASP A 139 12.11 0.95 -4.13
CA ASP A 139 11.89 2.30 -3.62
C ASP A 139 10.50 2.38 -2.96
N ILE A 140 10.46 2.70 -1.67
CA ILE A 140 9.22 2.69 -0.87
C ILE A 140 8.28 3.82 -1.29
N LYS A 141 8.81 4.98 -1.71
CA LYS A 141 7.99 6.10 -2.19
C LYS A 141 7.27 5.71 -3.48
N LEU A 142 8.03 5.17 -4.43
CA LEU A 142 7.47 4.68 -5.70
C LEU A 142 6.55 3.47 -5.49
N PHE A 143 6.88 2.59 -4.54
CA PHE A 143 6.07 1.42 -4.22
C PHE A 143 4.70 1.81 -3.70
N SER A 144 4.57 2.84 -2.86
CA SER A 144 3.28 3.28 -2.28
C SER A 144 2.21 3.61 -3.32
N TYR A 145 2.58 4.01 -4.54
CA TYR A 145 1.63 4.18 -5.64
C TYR A 145 0.92 2.89 -6.06
N ARG A 146 1.54 1.73 -5.86
CA ARG A 146 1.01 0.44 -6.32
C ARG A 146 -0.20 -0.01 -5.50
N PRO A 147 -0.12 -0.21 -4.17
CA PRO A 147 -1.30 -0.56 -3.39
C PRO A 147 -2.36 0.54 -3.43
N SER A 148 -1.96 1.81 -3.56
CA SER A 148 -2.89 2.94 -3.73
C SER A 148 -3.71 2.84 -5.03
N LEU A 149 -3.05 2.84 -6.20
CA LEU A 149 -3.74 2.91 -7.50
C LEU A 149 -4.41 1.58 -7.85
N ILE A 150 -3.76 0.46 -7.56
CA ILE A 150 -4.35 -0.86 -7.79
C ILE A 150 -5.53 -1.05 -6.83
N GLY A 151 -5.39 -0.68 -5.55
CA GLY A 151 -6.50 -0.75 -4.59
C GLY A 151 -7.69 0.12 -5.01
N LEU A 152 -7.44 1.34 -5.48
CA LEU A 152 -8.48 2.20 -6.05
C LEU A 152 -9.19 1.54 -7.23
N ALA A 153 -8.45 0.94 -8.16
CA ALA A 153 -9.03 0.25 -9.30
C ALA A 153 -9.91 -0.94 -8.87
N LEU A 154 -9.48 -1.71 -7.86
CA LEU A 154 -10.25 -2.84 -7.35
C LEU A 154 -11.54 -2.43 -6.63
N ILE A 155 -11.52 -1.31 -5.91
CA ILE A 155 -12.73 -0.78 -5.30
C ILE A 155 -13.73 -0.33 -6.37
N ASN A 156 -13.27 0.16 -7.53
CA ASN A 156 -14.14 0.66 -8.61
C ASN A 156 -14.52 -0.40 -9.68
N ALA A 157 -14.11 -1.65 -9.51
CA ALA A 157 -14.37 -2.74 -10.45
C ALA A 157 -15.71 -3.43 -10.16
#